data_AF-A0A6A3AKM4-F1
#
_entry.id   AF-A0A6A3AKM4-F1
#
_cell.length_a   1.000
_cell.length_b   1.000
_cell.length_c   1.000
_cell.angle_alpha   90.00
_cell.angle_beta   90.00
_cell.angle_gamma   90.00
#
_symmetry.space_group_name_H-M   'P 1'
#
loop_
_entity.id
_entity.type
_entity.pdbx_description
1 polymer ?
#
loop_
_entity_poly.entity_id
_entity_poly.type
_entity_poly.pdbx_seq_one_letter_code
_entity_poly.pdbx_strand_id
1 'polypeptide(L)'
;MKNRYENPLNGYVGKIPKLPLHESLGIDNATSLQGTQFFTKLMWPQGNDHFCEYFASMPRWQLSWIERTEHQGRMSLILGLLLIPTRVSPRYSIKTKSMLRVETRDGNRINVVDYSSPSSFVVIAGDALMAWSNDRVFSPRHQVVMSGNIERYSLGLFAFNNETLEVPEELVNDQHPLKYKPFDHLGLLRFYRTDEGYTSKCPIKAYCGV
;
A
#
# COMPACT_ATOMS: atom_id res chain seq x y z
N MET A 1 -15.13 9.66 13.30
CA MET A 1 -13.70 9.28 13.30
C MET A 1 -12.85 10.54 13.34
N LYS A 2 -11.78 10.55 14.15
CA LYS A 2 -10.96 11.75 14.48
C LYS A 2 -9.77 11.97 13.52
N ASN A 3 -9.35 10.97 12.77
CA ASN A 3 -8.25 11.07 11.81
C ASN A 3 -8.80 11.46 10.42
N ARG A 4 -8.73 12.76 10.07
CA ARG A 4 -9.17 13.34 8.79
C ARG A 4 -8.04 14.20 8.24
N TYR A 5 -7.78 14.12 6.93
CA TYR A 5 -6.72 14.89 6.28
C TYR A 5 -7.07 15.21 4.82
N GLU A 6 -6.45 16.24 4.27
CA GLU A 6 -6.66 16.73 2.90
C GLU A 6 -5.73 16.05 1.87
N ASN A 7 -4.61 15.47 2.31
CA ASN A 7 -3.66 14.77 1.44
C ASN A 7 -4.10 13.33 1.12
N PRO A 8 -3.84 12.81 -0.09
CA PRO A 8 -4.18 11.43 -0.45
C PRO A 8 -3.52 10.44 0.52
N LEU A 9 -4.32 9.52 1.09
CA LEU A 9 -3.87 8.44 1.98
C LEU A 9 -3.35 8.86 3.36
N ASN A 10 -3.33 10.17 3.66
CA ASN A 10 -3.17 10.65 5.03
C ASN A 10 -4.57 10.71 5.67
N GLY A 11 -4.76 9.92 6.72
CA GLY A 11 -6.01 9.83 7.46
C GLY A 11 -7.02 8.79 6.98
N TYR A 12 -8.27 8.89 7.47
CA TYR A 12 -9.28 7.86 7.23
C TYR A 12 -9.76 7.83 5.78
N VAL A 13 -9.57 6.68 5.16
CA VAL A 13 -10.15 6.35 3.86
C VAL A 13 -11.10 5.19 4.05
N GLY A 14 -12.39 5.44 4.00
CA GLY A 14 -13.42 4.40 4.10
C GLY A 14 -14.73 4.84 3.45
N LYS A 15 -15.69 3.93 3.38
CA LYS A 15 -17.01 4.17 2.75
C LYS A 15 -16.93 4.59 1.27
N ILE A 16 -15.90 4.10 0.56
CA ILE A 16 -15.82 4.26 -0.88
C ILE A 16 -16.94 3.39 -1.49
N PRO A 17 -17.91 3.94 -2.25
CA PRO A 17 -19.04 3.17 -2.75
C PRO A 17 -18.63 1.92 -3.55
N LYS A 18 -17.52 2.03 -4.27
CA LYS A 18 -16.93 0.94 -5.07
C LYS A 18 -16.13 -0.08 -4.24
N LEU A 19 -15.70 0.28 -3.03
CA LEU A 19 -14.93 -0.57 -2.12
C LEU A 19 -15.56 -0.52 -0.71
N PRO A 20 -16.79 -1.03 -0.53
CA PRO A 20 -17.56 -0.84 0.71
C PRO A 20 -16.95 -1.54 1.93
N LEU A 21 -16.06 -2.50 1.71
CA LEU A 21 -15.34 -3.25 2.76
C LEU A 21 -13.94 -2.69 3.06
N HIS A 22 -13.49 -1.68 2.31
CA HIS A 22 -12.18 -1.08 2.52
C HIS A 22 -12.28 0.08 3.50
N GLU A 23 -11.50 -0.03 4.58
CA GLU A 23 -11.18 1.08 5.45
C GLU A 23 -9.65 1.15 5.62
N SER A 24 -9.10 2.35 5.77
CA SER A 24 -7.68 2.55 6.06
C SER A 24 -7.48 3.83 6.85
N LEU A 25 -6.34 3.94 7.52
CA LEU A 25 -5.89 5.11 8.27
C LEU A 25 -4.43 5.40 7.94
N GLY A 26 -4.13 6.59 7.43
CA GLY A 26 -2.75 7.07 7.35
C GLY A 26 -2.16 7.38 8.73
N ILE A 27 -0.88 7.06 8.89
CA ILE A 27 -0.06 7.46 10.04
C ILE A 27 1.00 8.44 9.53
N ASP A 28 0.94 9.69 9.97
CA ASP A 28 1.97 10.69 9.64
C ASP A 28 3.28 10.37 10.37
N ASN A 29 4.42 10.59 9.70
CA ASN A 29 5.77 10.42 10.26
C ASN A 29 5.97 9.08 10.96
N ALA A 30 5.42 8.01 10.39
CA ALA A 30 5.34 6.73 11.09
C ALA A 30 6.67 5.97 11.21
N THR A 31 7.72 6.46 10.55
CA THR A 31 9.10 6.04 10.77
C THR A 31 9.68 6.63 12.06
N SER A 32 9.05 7.66 12.63
CA SER A 32 9.45 8.27 13.90
C SER A 32 8.70 7.67 15.10
N LEU A 33 9.42 7.50 16.22
CA LEU A 33 8.80 7.10 17.49
C LEU A 33 7.72 8.10 17.94
N GLN A 34 7.95 9.38 17.69
CA GLN A 34 7.00 10.43 18.05
C GLN A 34 5.69 10.34 17.24
N GLY A 35 5.79 10.12 15.92
CA GLY A 35 4.63 9.96 15.04
C GLY A 35 3.80 8.73 15.41
N THR A 36 4.46 7.58 15.65
CA THR A 36 3.78 6.35 16.08
C THR A 36 3.11 6.51 17.44
N GLN A 37 3.80 7.08 18.45
CA GLN A 37 3.21 7.33 19.77
C GLN A 37 2.03 8.33 19.71
N PHE A 38 2.14 9.38 18.89
CA PHE A 38 1.05 10.33 18.69
C PHE A 38 -0.19 9.63 18.13
N PHE A 39 0.00 8.83 17.08
CA PHE A 39 -1.09 8.04 16.49
C PHE A 39 -1.68 7.04 17.49
N THR A 40 -0.85 6.33 18.25
CA THR A 40 -1.33 5.40 19.29
C THR A 40 -2.18 6.11 20.33
N LYS A 41 -1.72 7.25 20.87
CA LYS A 41 -2.48 8.04 21.85
C LYS A 41 -3.79 8.58 21.26
N LEU A 42 -3.79 8.97 19.98
CA LEU A 42 -4.99 9.44 19.29
C LEU A 42 -6.05 8.33 19.16
N MET A 43 -5.62 7.11 18.84
CA MET A 43 -6.52 5.97 18.60
C MET A 43 -6.92 5.23 19.88
N TRP A 44 -5.97 5.07 20.81
CA TRP A 44 -6.13 4.42 22.10
C TRP A 44 -5.67 5.36 23.23
N PRO A 45 -6.53 6.29 23.67
CA PRO A 45 -6.19 7.25 24.73
C PRO A 45 -5.83 6.59 26.07
N GLN A 46 -6.24 5.33 26.29
CA GLN A 46 -5.91 4.53 27.47
C GLN A 46 -4.63 3.68 27.31
N GLY A 47 -3.93 3.79 26.17
CA GLY A 47 -2.71 3.05 25.87
C GLY A 47 -2.94 1.83 24.98
N ASN A 48 -1.89 1.47 24.23
CA ASN A 48 -1.77 0.24 23.44
C ASN A 48 -0.28 -0.02 23.18
N ASP A 49 0.41 -0.48 24.23
CA ASP A 49 1.87 -0.62 24.22
C ASP A 49 2.33 -1.67 23.20
N HIS A 50 1.53 -2.73 23.00
CA HIS A 50 1.78 -3.75 21.98
C HIS A 50 1.84 -3.18 20.56
N PHE A 51 1.02 -2.18 20.22
CA PHE A 51 1.08 -1.53 18.91
C PHE A 51 2.40 -0.77 18.74
N CYS A 52 2.82 -0.01 19.75
CA CYS A 52 4.10 0.71 19.73
C CYS A 52 5.30 -0.24 19.69
N GLU A 53 5.27 -1.34 20.44
CA GLU A 53 6.30 -2.39 20.44
C GLU A 53 6.44 -3.04 19.07
N TYR A 54 5.33 -3.34 18.39
CA TYR A 54 5.36 -3.89 17.03
C TYR A 54 6.05 -2.93 16.05
N PHE A 55 5.73 -1.64 16.13
CA PHE A 55 6.41 -0.61 15.34
C PHE A 55 7.89 -0.46 15.67
N ALA A 56 8.23 -0.46 16.95
CA ALA A 56 9.62 -0.41 17.41
C ALA A 56 10.41 -1.67 17.02
N SER A 57 9.73 -2.80 16.81
CA SER A 57 10.31 -4.06 16.36
C SER A 57 10.50 -4.16 14.84
N MET A 58 10.04 -3.17 14.06
CA MET A 58 10.31 -3.16 12.62
C MET A 58 11.83 -3.22 12.39
N PRO A 59 12.30 -4.11 11.49
CA PRO A 59 13.72 -4.30 11.31
C PRO A 59 14.42 -3.00 10.93
N ARG A 60 15.50 -2.65 11.66
CA ARG A 60 16.27 -1.43 11.43
C ARG A 60 16.81 -1.31 10.00
N TRP A 61 17.02 -2.43 9.31
CA TRP A 61 17.43 -2.41 7.90
C TRP A 61 16.31 -1.93 6.96
N GLN A 62 15.05 -2.23 7.28
CA GLN A 62 13.89 -1.73 6.55
C GLN A 62 13.78 -0.21 6.72
N LEU A 63 13.89 0.27 7.97
CA LEU A 63 14.00 1.71 8.27
C LEU A 63 15.20 2.34 7.57
N SER A 64 16.35 1.67 7.52
CA SER A 64 17.54 2.20 6.84
C SER A 64 17.41 2.25 5.32
N TRP A 65 16.63 1.34 4.72
CA TRP A 65 16.38 1.33 3.27
C TRP A 65 15.42 2.46 2.90
N ILE A 66 14.36 2.62 3.68
CA ILE A 66 13.41 3.74 3.69
C ILE A 66 14.15 5.08 3.83
N GLU A 67 14.95 5.25 4.89
CA GLU A 67 15.72 6.48 5.16
C GLU A 67 16.72 6.78 4.03
N ARG A 68 17.42 5.77 3.49
CA ARG A 68 18.32 5.96 2.34
C ARG A 68 17.59 6.41 1.09
N THR A 69 16.39 5.89 0.84
CA THR A 69 15.56 6.33 -0.30
C THR A 69 15.00 7.74 -0.10
N GLU A 70 14.68 8.15 1.14
CA GLU A 70 14.27 9.54 1.46
C GLU A 70 15.45 10.52 1.35
N HIS A 71 16.64 10.13 1.80
CA HIS A 71 17.82 10.99 1.81
C HIS A 71 18.35 11.31 0.41
N GLN A 72 17.93 10.57 -0.61
CA GLN A 72 18.15 10.90 -2.02
C GLN A 72 17.17 11.96 -2.56
N GLY A 73 16.22 12.44 -1.74
CA GLY A 73 15.40 13.64 -1.99
C GLY A 73 14.25 13.47 -2.99
N ARG A 74 14.06 12.28 -3.57
CA ARG A 74 13.15 12.04 -4.70
C ARG A 74 11.95 11.16 -4.37
N MET A 75 11.64 10.90 -3.09
CA MET A 75 10.50 10.07 -2.68
C MET A 75 9.95 10.53 -1.32
N SER A 76 8.62 10.54 -1.19
CA SER A 76 7.89 10.69 0.07
C SER A 76 7.26 9.37 0.47
N LEU A 77 7.67 8.81 1.61
CA LEU A 77 7.06 7.60 2.15
C LEU A 77 5.85 7.97 3.00
N ILE A 78 4.70 7.36 2.70
CA ILE A 78 3.51 7.44 3.56
C ILE A 78 3.26 6.04 4.09
N LEU A 79 3.38 5.86 5.40
CA LEU A 79 2.93 4.64 6.03
C LEU A 79 1.40 4.68 6.17
N GLY A 80 0.73 3.75 5.51
CA GLY A 80 -0.71 3.57 5.61
C GLY A 80 -1.05 2.34 6.46
N LEU A 81 -1.62 2.54 7.64
CA LEU A 81 -2.23 1.44 8.38
C LEU A 81 -3.54 1.04 7.70
N LEU A 82 -3.52 -0.05 6.94
CA LEU A 82 -4.72 -0.66 6.38
C LEU A 82 -5.44 -1.49 7.46
N LEU A 83 -6.22 -0.83 8.31
CA LEU A 83 -7.17 -1.52 9.19
C LEU A 83 -8.34 -2.02 8.35
N ILE A 84 -8.51 -3.33 8.18
CA ILE A 84 -9.73 -3.92 7.63
C ILE A 84 -10.59 -4.46 8.78
N PRO A 85 -11.38 -3.64 9.51
CA PRO A 85 -12.33 -4.15 10.49
C PRO A 85 -13.65 -4.50 9.76
N THR A 86 -14.02 -5.77 9.73
CA THR A 86 -15.37 -6.18 9.30
C THR A 86 -16.06 -6.94 10.42
N ARG A 87 -17.03 -6.27 11.07
CA ARG A 87 -17.85 -6.80 12.15
C ARG A 87 -19.04 -7.57 11.57
N VAL A 88 -19.14 -8.87 11.79
CA VAL A 88 -20.38 -9.63 11.55
C VAL A 88 -20.68 -10.54 12.74
N SER A 89 -21.91 -10.43 13.26
CA SER A 89 -22.47 -11.10 14.44
C SER A 89 -22.58 -12.64 14.28
N PRO A 90 -22.49 -13.44 15.36
CA PRO A 90 -22.11 -14.85 15.28
C PRO A 90 -23.30 -15.79 15.17
N ARG A 91 -23.16 -16.85 14.37
CA ARG A 91 -23.61 -18.22 14.71
C ARG A 91 -23.00 -19.21 13.71
N TYR A 92 -22.43 -20.27 14.25
CA TYR A 92 -21.71 -21.38 13.60
C TYR A 92 -20.26 -21.10 13.17
N SER A 93 -19.35 -21.78 13.89
CA SER A 93 -17.91 -21.76 13.74
C SER A 93 -17.45 -22.55 12.51
N ILE A 94 -17.02 -21.83 11.48
CA ILE A 94 -16.07 -22.32 10.48
C ILE A 94 -14.85 -21.39 10.59
N LYS A 95 -13.70 -21.92 11.02
CA LYS A 95 -12.43 -21.17 11.08
C LYS A 95 -11.90 -21.04 9.66
N THR A 96 -12.01 -19.85 9.07
CA THR A 96 -11.21 -19.48 7.89
C THR A 96 -10.56 -18.12 8.13
N LYS A 97 -9.38 -17.92 7.52
CA LYS A 97 -8.42 -16.82 7.75
C LYS A 97 -8.52 -15.88 6.54
N SER A 98 -8.55 -14.57 6.75
CA SER A 98 -8.43 -13.61 5.64
C SER A 98 -7.05 -13.75 4.98
N MET A 99 -7.02 -13.89 3.65
CA MET A 99 -5.81 -14.22 2.89
C MET A 99 -5.52 -13.15 1.84
N LEU A 100 -4.26 -12.72 1.76
CA LEU A 100 -3.76 -11.96 0.62
C LEU A 100 -3.60 -12.91 -0.57
N ARG A 101 -4.16 -12.54 -1.71
CA ARG A 101 -4.02 -13.25 -2.98
C ARG A 101 -3.36 -12.33 -3.99
N VAL A 102 -2.36 -12.84 -4.70
CA VAL A 102 -1.57 -12.11 -5.69
C VAL A 102 -1.67 -12.83 -7.04
N GLU A 103 -1.84 -12.07 -8.11
CA GLU A 103 -1.84 -12.56 -9.48
C GLU A 103 -0.44 -12.46 -10.07
N THR A 104 0.07 -13.55 -10.64
CA THR A 104 1.38 -13.60 -11.28
C THR A 104 1.33 -13.05 -12.70
N ARG A 105 2.50 -12.84 -13.30
CA ARG A 105 2.64 -12.41 -14.70
C ARG A 105 1.90 -13.34 -15.68
N ASP A 106 1.84 -14.63 -15.38
CA ASP A 106 1.19 -15.65 -16.21
C ASP A 106 -0.32 -15.80 -15.93
N GLY A 107 -0.90 -14.93 -15.09
CA GLY A 107 -2.32 -14.96 -14.71
C GLY A 107 -2.66 -15.98 -13.63
N ASN A 108 -1.68 -16.70 -13.09
CA ASN A 108 -1.89 -17.62 -11.97
C ASN A 108 -2.18 -16.84 -10.69
N ARG A 109 -3.01 -17.40 -9.80
CA ARG A 109 -3.38 -16.78 -8.53
C ARG A 109 -2.76 -17.52 -7.37
N ILE A 110 -1.86 -16.85 -6.66
CA ILE A 110 -1.16 -17.38 -5.50
C ILE A 110 -1.80 -16.81 -4.24
N ASN A 111 -2.22 -17.68 -3.32
CA ASN A 111 -2.54 -17.26 -1.97
C ASN A 111 -1.22 -17.11 -1.21
N VAL A 112 -1.01 -15.97 -0.57
CA VAL A 112 0.14 -15.78 0.32
C VAL A 112 -0.19 -16.47 1.63
N VAL A 113 0.19 -17.74 1.72
CA VAL A 113 -0.13 -18.63 2.83
C VAL A 113 1.09 -18.89 3.69
N ASP A 114 1.72 -17.83 4.19
CA ASP A 114 2.56 -18.01 5.36
C ASP A 114 2.66 -16.72 6.17
N TYR A 115 2.06 -16.75 7.36
CA TYR A 115 2.28 -15.74 8.40
C TYR A 115 2.66 -16.46 9.71
N SER A 116 3.27 -17.65 9.62
CA SER A 116 3.64 -18.45 10.79
C SER A 116 4.75 -17.78 11.61
N SER A 117 5.53 -16.90 10.99
CA SER A 117 6.53 -16.08 11.69
C SER A 117 6.08 -14.61 11.81
N PRO A 118 6.19 -14.00 13.00
CA PRO A 118 5.97 -12.57 13.20
C PRO A 118 7.02 -11.68 12.51
N SER A 119 8.12 -12.25 12.00
CA SER A 119 9.19 -11.54 11.27
C SER A 119 9.10 -11.62 9.74
N SER A 120 8.08 -12.29 9.20
CA SER A 120 7.85 -12.37 7.75
C SER A 120 7.00 -11.19 7.25
N PHE A 121 7.40 -10.59 6.14
CA PHE A 121 6.67 -9.52 5.46
C PHE A 121 6.63 -9.77 3.95
N VAL A 122 5.71 -9.10 3.27
CA VAL A 122 5.51 -9.20 1.82
C VAL A 122 5.84 -7.85 1.20
N VAL A 123 6.65 -7.85 0.15
CA VAL A 123 6.93 -6.66 -0.66
C VAL A 123 6.22 -6.80 -2.00
N ILE A 124 5.45 -5.79 -2.39
CA ILE A 124 4.70 -5.76 -3.65
C ILE A 124 5.11 -4.50 -4.41
N ALA A 125 5.52 -4.65 -5.67
CA ALA A 125 5.78 -3.51 -6.55
C ALA A 125 4.48 -2.81 -6.94
N GLY A 126 4.43 -1.49 -6.83
CA GLY A 126 3.31 -0.67 -7.31
C GLY A 126 3.46 -0.25 -8.78
N ASP A 127 2.36 0.19 -9.37
CA ASP A 127 2.27 0.63 -10.78
C ASP A 127 3.28 1.73 -11.14
N ALA A 128 3.58 2.65 -10.23
CA ALA A 128 4.58 3.69 -10.46
C ALA A 128 5.99 3.10 -10.67
N LEU A 129 6.35 2.03 -9.95
CA LEU A 129 7.64 1.34 -10.14
C LEU A 129 7.65 0.54 -11.45
N MET A 130 6.51 -0.03 -11.85
CA MET A 130 6.36 -0.68 -13.17
C MET A 130 6.57 0.33 -14.30
N ALA A 131 5.97 1.52 -14.21
CA ALA A 131 6.18 2.59 -15.20
C ALA A 131 7.62 3.09 -15.21
N TRP A 132 8.17 3.47 -14.05
CA TRP A 132 9.56 3.94 -13.93
C TRP A 132 10.57 2.94 -14.50
N SER A 133 10.37 1.64 -14.28
CA SER A 133 11.25 0.58 -14.80
C SER A 133 11.00 0.19 -16.27
N ASN A 134 10.08 0.87 -16.95
CA ASN A 134 9.65 0.59 -18.33
C ASN A 134 9.20 -0.88 -18.54
N ASP A 135 8.33 -1.38 -17.65
CA ASP A 135 7.82 -2.77 -17.57
C ASP A 135 8.84 -3.85 -17.14
N ARG A 136 10.06 -3.49 -16.69
CA ARG A 136 11.02 -4.48 -16.19
C ARG A 136 10.55 -5.08 -14.87
N VAL A 137 9.99 -4.25 -13.99
CA VAL A 137 9.33 -4.69 -12.75
C VAL A 137 7.84 -4.85 -13.02
N PHE A 138 7.28 -6.00 -12.63
CA PHE A 138 5.86 -6.27 -12.74
C PHE A 138 5.12 -5.78 -11.48
N SER A 139 4.07 -4.98 -11.64
CA SER A 139 3.14 -4.68 -10.56
C SER A 139 2.00 -5.69 -10.55
N PRO A 140 1.94 -6.61 -9.57
CA PRO A 140 0.92 -7.63 -9.55
C PRO A 140 -0.39 -7.08 -8.99
N ARG A 141 -1.50 -7.46 -9.63
CA ARG A 141 -2.81 -7.32 -8.99
C ARG A 141 -2.87 -8.17 -7.75
N HIS A 142 -3.46 -7.61 -6.70
CA HIS A 142 -3.63 -8.31 -5.44
C HIS A 142 -4.98 -7.99 -4.84
N GLN A 143 -5.51 -8.94 -4.08
CA GLN A 143 -6.80 -8.82 -3.41
C GLN A 143 -6.74 -9.48 -2.04
N VAL A 144 -7.47 -8.93 -1.08
CA VAL A 144 -7.71 -9.60 0.19
C VAL A 144 -9.01 -10.37 0.07
N VAL A 145 -8.93 -11.69 0.25
CA VAL A 145 -10.11 -12.55 0.32
C VAL A 145 -10.46 -12.72 1.78
N MET A 146 -11.62 -12.20 2.17
CA MET A 146 -12.18 -12.37 3.49
C MET A 146 -12.89 -13.72 3.57
N SER A 147 -12.58 -14.48 4.61
CA SER A 147 -13.28 -15.73 4.91
C SER A 147 -13.33 -15.90 6.42
N GLY A 148 -14.48 -16.33 6.95
CA GLY A 148 -14.70 -16.54 8.38
C GLY A 148 -15.10 -15.27 9.15
N ASN A 149 -15.27 -15.41 10.47
CA ASN A 149 -15.74 -14.35 11.37
C ASN A 149 -14.61 -13.76 12.24
N ILE A 150 -13.35 -13.92 11.80
CA ILE A 150 -12.18 -13.45 12.55
C ILE A 150 -11.71 -12.13 11.96
N GLU A 151 -11.57 -11.12 12.81
CA GLU A 151 -11.00 -9.83 12.44
C GLU A 151 -9.51 -9.99 12.09
N ARG A 152 -9.06 -9.35 11.01
CA ARG A 152 -7.64 -9.30 10.65
C ARG A 152 -7.20 -7.85 10.51
N TYR A 153 -6.15 -7.51 11.24
CA TYR A 153 -5.44 -6.26 11.09
C TYR A 153 -4.22 -6.47 10.20
N SER A 154 -3.93 -5.52 9.32
CA SER A 154 -2.71 -5.49 8.52
C SER A 154 -2.04 -4.13 8.58
N LEU A 155 -0.72 -4.14 8.52
CA LEU A 155 0.06 -2.93 8.35
C LEU A 155 0.66 -2.91 6.94
N GLY A 156 0.53 -1.77 6.28
CA GLY A 156 1.14 -1.51 4.97
C GLY A 156 2.09 -0.34 5.04
N LEU A 157 3.20 -0.42 4.32
CA LEU A 157 4.07 0.71 4.06
C LEU A 157 4.03 1.01 2.56
N PHE A 158 3.81 2.28 2.21
CA PHE A 158 3.71 2.71 0.84
C PHE A 158 4.72 3.81 0.56
N ALA A 159 5.29 3.76 -0.65
CA ALA A 159 6.27 4.72 -1.12
C ALA A 159 5.69 5.51 -2.28
N PHE A 160 5.69 6.84 -2.13
CA PHE A 160 5.20 7.76 -3.14
C PHE A 160 6.34 8.68 -3.60
N ASN A 161 6.20 9.24 -4.78
CA ASN A 161 7.10 10.29 -5.25
C ASN A 161 6.27 11.57 -5.35
N ASN A 162 6.82 12.69 -4.88
CA ASN A 162 6.20 14.01 -5.04
C ASN A 162 6.68 14.73 -6.28
N GLU A 163 7.75 14.24 -6.91
CA GLU A 163 8.27 14.74 -8.17
C GLU A 163 7.68 13.98 -9.35
N THR A 164 7.91 14.53 -10.55
CA THR A 164 7.61 13.85 -11.80
C THR A 164 8.46 12.58 -11.90
N LEU A 165 7.79 11.44 -12.11
CA LEU A 165 8.47 10.19 -12.43
C LEU A 165 8.66 10.08 -13.94
N GLU A 166 9.89 9.70 -14.31
CA GLU A 166 10.29 9.53 -15.70
C GLU A 166 11.02 8.19 -15.84
N VAL A 167 10.89 7.57 -17.00
CA VAL A 167 11.66 6.37 -17.32
C VAL A 167 13.13 6.78 -17.48
N PRO A 168 14.07 6.18 -16.74
CA PRO A 168 15.49 6.45 -16.91
C PRO A 168 15.93 6.15 -18.34
N GLU A 169 16.74 7.02 -18.94
CA GLU A 169 17.20 6.91 -20.33
C GLU A 169 17.92 5.59 -20.61
N GLU A 170 18.66 5.07 -19.62
CA GLU A 170 19.37 3.79 -19.69
C GLU A 170 18.43 2.57 -19.84
N LEU A 171 17.14 2.74 -19.52
CA LEU A 171 16.11 1.72 -19.65
C LEU A 171 15.40 1.76 -21.01
N VAL A 172 15.80 2.67 -21.91
CA VAL A 172 15.24 2.85 -23.25
C VAL A 172 16.29 2.55 -24.33
N ASN A 173 15.94 1.69 -25.27
CA ASN A 173 16.76 1.39 -26.45
C ASN A 173 15.89 0.79 -27.57
N ASP A 174 16.50 0.48 -28.71
CA ASP A 174 15.80 -0.07 -29.87
C ASP A 174 15.05 -1.38 -29.57
N GLN A 175 15.54 -2.21 -28.63
CA GLN A 175 14.87 -3.44 -28.21
C GLN A 175 13.79 -3.20 -27.14
N HIS A 176 13.88 -2.09 -26.40
CA HIS A 176 12.97 -1.71 -25.33
C HIS A 176 12.58 -0.23 -25.47
N PRO A 177 11.70 0.10 -26.43
CA PRO A 177 11.29 1.48 -26.65
C PRO A 177 10.59 2.07 -25.42
N LEU A 178 10.52 3.39 -25.35
CA LEU A 178 9.83 4.12 -24.29
C LEU A 178 8.34 3.75 -24.29
N LYS A 179 7.81 3.30 -23.14
CA LYS A 179 6.39 2.90 -23.03
C LYS A 179 5.56 3.81 -22.14
N TYR A 180 6.18 4.78 -21.47
CA TYR A 180 5.54 5.68 -20.52
C TYR A 180 6.10 7.10 -20.66
N LYS A 181 5.22 8.09 -20.60
CA LYS A 181 5.56 9.51 -20.54
C LYS A 181 5.87 9.93 -19.10
N PRO A 182 6.64 11.01 -18.88
CA PRO A 182 6.76 11.66 -17.57
C PRO A 182 5.39 11.85 -16.90
N PHE A 183 5.28 11.53 -15.60
CA PHE A 183 3.99 11.56 -14.91
C PHE A 183 4.07 11.95 -13.43
N ASP A 184 3.02 12.63 -12.94
CA ASP A 184 2.81 12.90 -11.51
C ASP A 184 2.30 11.64 -10.80
N HIS A 185 3.08 11.10 -9.86
CA HIS A 185 2.71 9.91 -9.09
C HIS A 185 1.50 10.17 -8.17
N LEU A 186 1.39 11.35 -7.54
CA LEU A 186 0.20 11.67 -6.75
C LEU A 186 -1.03 11.85 -7.66
N GLY A 187 -0.83 12.32 -8.88
CA GLY A 187 -1.84 12.36 -9.94
C GLY A 187 -2.35 10.98 -10.33
N LEU A 188 -1.49 9.96 -10.41
CA LEU A 188 -1.90 8.57 -10.60
C LEU A 188 -2.82 8.09 -9.47
N LEU A 189 -2.54 8.45 -8.21
CA LEU A 189 -3.40 8.09 -7.07
C LEU A 189 -4.79 8.72 -7.18
N ARG A 190 -4.87 9.95 -7.70
CA ARG A 190 -6.14 10.62 -7.98
C ARG A 190 -6.84 9.96 -9.16
N PHE A 191 -6.10 9.56 -10.20
CA PHE A 191 -6.64 8.86 -11.36
C PHE A 191 -7.33 7.55 -10.98
N TYR A 192 -6.78 6.75 -10.06
CA TYR A 192 -7.45 5.53 -9.57
C TYR A 192 -8.86 5.77 -8.99
N ARG A 193 -9.15 6.99 -8.54
CA ARG A 193 -10.45 7.36 -7.95
C ARG A 193 -11.47 7.81 -9.00
N THR A 194 -11.08 7.99 -10.26
CA THR A 194 -12.00 8.31 -11.35
C THR A 194 -12.68 7.03 -11.87
N ASP A 195 -13.75 7.17 -12.65
CA ASP A 195 -14.40 6.02 -13.31
C ASP A 195 -13.48 5.35 -14.32
N GLU A 196 -12.72 6.15 -15.06
CA GLU A 196 -11.73 5.67 -16.04
C GLU A 196 -10.61 4.87 -15.36
N GLY A 197 -9.96 5.44 -14.34
CA GLY A 197 -8.88 4.75 -13.65
C GLY A 197 -9.35 3.50 -12.92
N TYR A 198 -10.58 3.51 -12.38
CA TYR A 198 -11.16 2.35 -11.70
C TYR A 198 -11.51 1.21 -12.67
N THR A 199 -12.00 1.52 -13.87
CA THR A 199 -12.43 0.50 -14.86
C THR A 199 -11.31 0.06 -15.79
N SER A 200 -10.20 0.79 -15.84
CA SER A 200 -9.06 0.46 -16.68
C SER A 200 -8.44 -0.90 -16.31
N LYS A 201 -8.14 -1.70 -17.34
CA LYS A 201 -7.40 -2.95 -17.15
C LYS A 201 -5.95 -2.70 -16.71
N CYS A 202 -5.34 -1.60 -17.15
CA CYS A 202 -3.99 -1.22 -16.76
C CYS A 202 -3.98 0.30 -16.51
N PRO A 203 -4.37 0.74 -15.30
CA PRO A 203 -4.57 2.16 -15.03
C PRO A 203 -3.33 3.00 -15.29
N ILE A 204 -2.13 2.50 -14.98
CA ILE A 204 -0.89 3.23 -15.28
C ILE A 204 -0.64 3.44 -16.77
N LYS A 205 -0.93 2.45 -17.62
CA LYS A 205 -0.84 2.62 -19.08
C LYS A 205 -1.91 3.57 -19.60
N ALA A 206 -3.12 3.55 -19.03
CA ALA A 206 -4.15 4.52 -19.38
C ALA A 206 -3.77 5.95 -18.97
N TYR A 207 -3.09 6.10 -17.83
CA TYR A 207 -2.70 7.40 -17.30
C TYR A 207 -1.51 8.03 -18.04
N CYS A 208 -0.45 7.26 -18.28
CA CYS A 208 0.80 7.80 -18.84
C CYS A 208 1.45 6.93 -19.92
N GLY A 209 0.73 6.00 -20.53
CA GLY A 209 1.25 5.20 -21.65
C GLY A 209 1.63 6.04 -22.87
N VAL A 210 2.60 5.53 -23.64
CA VAL A 210 2.94 6.01 -24.99
C VAL A 210 2.13 5.26 -26.03
#